data_AF-A0A6I4K257-F1
#
_entry.id   AF-A0A6I4K257-F1
#
_cell.length_a   1.000
_cell.length_b   1.000
_cell.length_c   1.000
_cell.angle_alpha   90.00
_cell.angle_beta   90.00
_cell.angle_gamma   90.00
#
_symmetry.space_group_name_H-M   'P 1'
#
loop_
_entity.id
_entity.type
_entity.pdbx_description
1 polymer ?
#
loop_
_entity_poly.entity_id
_entity_poly.type
_entity_poly.pdbx_seq_one_letter_code
_entity_poly.pdbx_strand_id
1 'polypeptide(L)'
;MTHSRPPQSSEEMVLDALPGGHQSVFDAIPAELQACLRRAPRVVLVANNPAITAADFDALNIGADDVVVSFNHCVKSALLTPQSVNVFVHGFNAPDAYFFGLPYGPHVQRMFELPGARCFTMLVGCTLAMCPLPRVALYWERIPLPPLWNYPVDRPGGKRYVGPTTGFNALVVFDWLRSHAGYPYQLMTLGFSNEAGKFWGGHAWDYERAWLTQSDVIVVPLQRRRWWQALLRRK
;
A
#
# COMPACT_ATOMS: atom_id res chain seq x y z
N MET A 1 31.89 4.58 44.43
CA MET A 1 31.82 3.50 43.44
C MET A 1 30.52 3.65 42.68
N THR A 2 30.59 4.20 41.48
CA THR A 2 29.47 4.42 40.56
C THR A 2 29.17 3.12 39.83
N HIS A 3 28.02 2.50 40.12
CA HIS A 3 27.53 1.35 39.37
C HIS A 3 26.93 1.84 38.04
N SER A 4 27.70 1.72 36.98
CA SER A 4 27.24 1.87 35.60
C SER A 4 26.28 0.73 35.29
N ARG A 5 25.00 1.05 35.08
CA ARG A 5 24.01 0.12 34.53
C ARG A 5 24.38 -0.12 33.06
N PRO A 6 24.54 -1.36 32.59
CA PRO A 6 24.81 -1.61 31.18
C PRO A 6 23.60 -1.15 30.34
N PRO A 7 23.81 -0.71 29.10
CA PRO A 7 22.72 -0.32 28.22
C PRO A 7 21.79 -1.53 28.03
N GLN A 8 20.49 -1.33 28.27
CA GLN A 8 19.47 -2.31 27.96
C GLN A 8 19.61 -2.65 26.47
N SER A 9 20.10 -3.86 26.20
CA SER A 9 19.95 -4.52 24.91
C SER A 9 18.49 -4.42 24.52
N SER A 10 18.24 -3.84 23.35
CA SER A 10 16.97 -3.89 22.63
C SER A 10 16.32 -5.24 22.85
N GLU A 11 15.20 -5.26 23.57
CA GLU A 11 14.35 -6.44 23.68
C GLU A 11 14.10 -6.92 22.26
N GLU A 12 14.64 -8.10 21.94
CA GLU A 12 14.29 -8.85 20.74
C GLU A 12 12.79 -9.08 20.85
N MET A 13 11.99 -8.22 20.20
CA MET A 13 10.55 -8.38 20.18
C MET A 13 10.29 -9.75 19.55
N VAL A 14 9.86 -10.72 20.36
CA VAL A 14 9.51 -12.07 19.89
C VAL A 14 8.29 -11.91 19.02
N LEU A 15 8.54 -11.73 17.72
CA LEU A 15 7.54 -11.11 16.89
C LEU A 15 6.27 -11.99 16.88
N ASP A 16 6.47 -13.29 16.67
CA ASP A 16 5.46 -14.33 16.55
C ASP A 16 4.38 -14.37 17.65
N ALA A 17 4.65 -13.83 18.84
CA ALA A 17 3.68 -13.79 19.95
C ALA A 17 2.65 -12.66 19.85
N LEU A 18 2.86 -11.66 18.98
CA LEU A 18 1.93 -10.56 18.77
C LEU A 18 0.82 -10.94 17.77
N PRO A 19 -0.36 -10.27 17.83
CA PRO A 19 -1.44 -10.56 16.89
C PRO A 19 -1.03 -10.34 15.43
N GLY A 20 -1.26 -11.36 14.59
CA GLY A 20 -0.74 -11.44 13.22
C GLY A 20 0.73 -11.84 13.10
N GLY A 21 1.47 -12.02 14.19
CA GLY A 21 2.89 -12.41 14.19
C GLY A 21 3.17 -13.78 13.58
N HIS A 22 2.24 -14.72 13.74
CA HIS A 22 2.34 -16.09 13.22
C HIS A 22 2.22 -16.19 11.69
N GLN A 23 1.84 -15.12 10.99
CA GLN A 23 1.58 -15.17 9.56
C GLN A 23 2.89 -15.10 8.75
N SER A 24 2.99 -15.91 7.69
CA SER A 24 4.06 -15.76 6.71
C SER A 24 3.76 -14.59 5.77
N VAL A 25 4.63 -13.58 5.76
CA VAL A 25 4.48 -12.43 4.84
C VAL A 25 4.55 -12.91 3.39
N PHE A 26 5.43 -13.86 3.11
CA PHE A 26 5.68 -14.36 1.77
C PHE A 26 4.54 -15.27 1.27
N ASP A 27 4.13 -16.24 2.10
CA ASP A 27 3.14 -17.24 1.69
C ASP A 27 1.72 -16.68 1.63
N ALA A 28 1.48 -15.51 2.25
CA ALA A 28 0.25 -14.76 2.08
C ALA A 28 0.05 -14.28 0.63
N ILE A 29 1.09 -14.21 -0.20
CA ILE A 29 1.02 -13.71 -1.57
C ILE A 29 0.75 -14.88 -2.53
N PRO A 30 -0.33 -14.84 -3.34
CA PRO A 30 -0.62 -15.87 -4.33
C PRO A 30 0.55 -16.10 -5.29
N ALA A 31 0.80 -17.36 -5.64
CA ALA A 31 1.94 -17.76 -6.47
C ALA A 31 1.99 -17.01 -7.82
N GLU A 32 0.83 -16.75 -8.43
CA GLU A 32 0.73 -16.00 -9.68
C GLU A 32 1.14 -14.54 -9.52
N LEU A 33 0.80 -13.92 -8.38
CA LEU A 33 1.24 -12.56 -8.07
C LEU A 33 2.74 -12.55 -7.78
N GLN A 34 3.27 -13.53 -7.05
CA GLN A 34 4.72 -13.66 -6.87
C GLN A 34 5.43 -13.77 -8.22
N ALA A 35 4.94 -14.58 -9.15
CA ALA A 35 5.52 -14.72 -10.49
C ALA A 35 5.46 -13.42 -11.31
N CYS A 36 4.40 -12.62 -11.14
CA CYS A 36 4.34 -11.29 -11.74
C CYS A 36 5.39 -10.35 -11.13
N LEU A 37 5.48 -10.29 -9.80
CA LEU A 37 6.43 -9.43 -9.08
C LEU A 37 7.90 -9.78 -9.39
N ARG A 38 8.26 -11.05 -9.55
CA ARG A 38 9.62 -11.46 -9.93
C ARG A 38 10.04 -10.98 -11.33
N ARG A 39 9.08 -10.74 -12.22
CA ARG A 39 9.30 -10.24 -13.60
C ARG A 39 9.08 -8.74 -13.74
N ALA A 40 8.47 -8.11 -12.74
CA ALA A 40 8.11 -6.71 -12.82
C ALA A 40 9.37 -5.84 -12.89
N PRO A 41 9.45 -4.89 -13.84
CA PRO A 41 10.48 -3.87 -13.81
C PRO A 41 10.16 -2.82 -12.73
N ARG A 42 8.87 -2.53 -12.51
CA ARG A 42 8.41 -1.54 -11.53
C ARG A 42 7.17 -2.01 -10.79
N VAL A 43 7.09 -1.62 -9.52
CA VAL A 43 5.85 -1.63 -8.73
C VAL A 43 5.50 -0.17 -8.43
N VAL A 44 4.33 0.28 -8.89
CA VAL A 44 3.89 1.67 -8.78
C VAL A 44 2.65 1.76 -7.90
N LEU A 45 2.81 2.36 -6.72
CA LEU A 45 1.70 2.62 -5.80
C LEU A 45 1.04 3.95 -6.15
N VAL A 46 -0.23 3.90 -6.54
CA VAL A 46 -1.00 5.08 -6.96
C VAL A 46 -1.95 5.47 -5.85
N ALA A 47 -1.68 6.61 -5.19
CA ALA A 47 -2.54 7.11 -4.14
C ALA A 47 -3.94 7.49 -4.67
N ASN A 48 -4.93 7.54 -3.76
CA ASN A 48 -6.22 8.19 -4.04
C ASN A 48 -6.14 9.72 -4.00
N ASN A 49 -5.02 10.29 -4.46
CA ASN A 49 -4.79 11.73 -4.44
C ASN A 49 -5.58 12.41 -5.58
N PRO A 50 -6.48 13.37 -5.29
CA PRO A 50 -7.27 14.06 -6.31
C PRO A 50 -6.45 14.93 -7.27
N ALA A 51 -5.20 15.27 -6.93
CA ALA A 51 -4.30 16.00 -7.82
C ALA A 51 -3.86 15.15 -9.02
N ILE A 52 -3.75 13.81 -8.86
CA ILE A 52 -3.36 12.89 -9.95
C ILE A 52 -4.34 13.00 -11.11
N THR A 53 -3.79 13.24 -12.29
CA THR A 53 -4.46 13.37 -13.59
C THR A 53 -4.11 12.22 -14.53
N ALA A 54 -4.78 12.16 -15.68
CA ALA A 54 -4.43 11.22 -16.75
C ALA A 54 -2.99 11.46 -17.26
N ALA A 55 -2.56 12.72 -17.39
CA ALA A 55 -1.21 13.05 -17.85
C ALA A 55 -0.11 12.53 -16.91
N ASP A 56 -0.37 12.49 -15.60
CA ASP A 56 0.52 11.85 -14.64
C ASP A 56 0.65 10.35 -14.90
N PHE A 57 -0.46 9.70 -15.25
CA PHE A 57 -0.51 8.28 -15.57
C PHE A 57 0.15 7.96 -16.91
N ASP A 58 -0.12 8.78 -17.93
CA ASP A 58 0.50 8.66 -19.26
C ASP A 58 2.03 8.83 -19.17
N ALA A 59 2.49 9.76 -18.32
CA ALA A 59 3.92 9.99 -18.10
C ALA A 59 4.63 8.83 -17.39
N LEU A 60 3.90 8.01 -16.62
CA LEU A 60 4.47 6.77 -16.07
C LEU A 60 4.79 5.76 -17.18
N ASN A 61 4.12 5.86 -18.34
CA ASN A 61 4.26 4.92 -19.46
C ASN A 61 4.19 3.46 -18.96
N ILE A 62 3.07 3.10 -18.32
CA ILE A 62 2.87 1.79 -17.72
C ILE A 62 2.91 0.71 -18.81
N GLY A 63 3.87 -0.20 -18.68
CA GLY A 63 4.05 -1.38 -19.51
C GLY A 63 3.27 -2.58 -19.00
N ALA A 64 3.32 -3.66 -19.79
CA ALA A 64 2.55 -4.87 -19.49
C ALA A 64 3.01 -5.57 -18.20
N ASP A 65 4.30 -5.56 -17.87
CA ASP A 65 4.80 -6.25 -16.67
C ASP A 65 4.96 -5.33 -15.45
N ASP A 66 4.64 -4.05 -15.60
CA ASP A 66 4.53 -3.16 -14.44
C ASP A 66 3.37 -3.60 -13.56
N VAL A 67 3.60 -3.54 -12.26
CA VAL A 67 2.59 -3.81 -11.24
C VAL A 67 2.06 -2.48 -10.73
N VAL A 68 0.78 -2.22 -10.98
CA VAL A 68 0.11 -1.01 -10.54
C VAL A 68 -0.76 -1.32 -9.34
N VAL A 69 -0.53 -0.61 -8.24
CA VAL A 69 -1.19 -0.83 -6.96
C VAL A 69 -2.17 0.31 -6.68
N SER A 70 -3.44 -0.02 -6.48
CA SER A 70 -4.54 0.92 -6.19
C SER A 70 -5.21 0.60 -4.85
N PHE A 71 -5.84 1.59 -4.22
CA PHE A 71 -6.29 1.46 -2.83
C PHE A 71 -7.79 1.66 -2.63
N ASN A 72 -8.37 0.86 -1.74
CA ASN A 72 -9.74 0.95 -1.24
C ASN A 72 -10.76 1.07 -2.39
N HIS A 73 -11.47 2.19 -2.51
CA HIS A 73 -12.44 2.43 -3.58
C HIS A 73 -11.83 2.54 -4.98
N CYS A 74 -10.50 2.46 -5.12
CA CYS A 74 -9.80 2.48 -6.40
C CYS A 74 -10.26 3.66 -7.27
N VAL A 75 -10.19 4.87 -6.69
CA VAL A 75 -10.76 6.09 -7.29
C VAL A 75 -10.11 6.42 -8.64
N LYS A 76 -8.88 5.92 -8.86
CA LYS A 76 -8.13 6.05 -10.11
C LYS A 76 -8.31 4.89 -11.08
N SER A 77 -9.28 3.99 -10.83
CA SER A 77 -9.52 2.79 -11.65
C SER A 77 -9.68 3.10 -13.13
N ALA A 78 -10.35 4.20 -13.49
CA ALA A 78 -10.52 4.62 -14.88
C ALA A 78 -9.21 4.97 -15.63
N LEU A 79 -8.10 5.16 -14.91
CA LEU A 79 -6.77 5.39 -15.49
C LEU A 79 -5.97 4.09 -15.66
N LEU A 80 -6.43 2.99 -15.07
CA LEU A 80 -5.74 1.71 -15.12
C LEU A 80 -5.90 1.04 -16.48
N THR A 81 -4.94 0.18 -16.80
CA THR A 81 -4.93 -0.61 -18.01
C THR A 81 -5.01 -2.09 -17.66
N PRO A 82 -5.84 -2.90 -18.35
CA PRO A 82 -5.88 -4.34 -18.16
C PRO A 82 -4.64 -5.05 -18.73
N GLN A 83 -3.81 -4.36 -19.51
CA GLN A 83 -2.57 -4.91 -20.04
C GLN A 83 -1.50 -5.04 -18.95
N SER A 84 -1.50 -4.18 -17.92
CA SER A 84 -0.56 -4.26 -16.80
C SER A 84 -0.99 -5.31 -15.76
N VAL A 85 -0.12 -5.57 -14.78
CA VAL A 85 -0.51 -6.30 -13.57
C VAL A 85 -1.16 -5.30 -12.61
N ASN A 86 -2.34 -5.62 -12.08
CA ASN A 86 -3.11 -4.73 -11.20
C ASN A 86 -3.32 -5.37 -9.83
N VAL A 87 -2.94 -4.67 -8.77
CA VAL A 87 -3.16 -5.09 -7.38
C VAL A 87 -4.06 -4.09 -6.68
N PHE A 88 -5.21 -4.55 -6.21
CA PHE A 88 -6.18 -3.72 -5.50
C PHE A 88 -6.09 -4.01 -4.00
N VAL A 89 -5.66 -3.03 -3.21
CA VAL A 89 -5.40 -3.19 -1.77
C VAL A 89 -6.56 -2.59 -0.98
N HIS A 90 -7.13 -3.36 -0.06
CA HIS A 90 -8.25 -2.93 0.76
C HIS A 90 -7.93 -3.05 2.24
N GLY A 91 -8.12 -1.96 2.97
CA GLY A 91 -8.03 -1.96 4.42
C GLY A 91 -9.30 -2.50 5.06
N PHE A 92 -9.15 -3.28 6.13
CA PHE A 92 -10.27 -3.78 6.92
C PHE A 92 -10.77 -2.71 7.91
N ASN A 93 -12.10 -2.53 7.96
CA ASN A 93 -12.77 -1.76 8.99
C ASN A 93 -13.27 -2.71 10.07
N ALA A 94 -12.48 -2.88 11.14
CA ALA A 94 -12.78 -3.85 12.19
C ALA A 94 -14.15 -3.68 12.88
N PRO A 95 -14.60 -2.46 13.25
CA PRO A 95 -15.89 -2.25 13.91
C PRO A 95 -17.10 -2.78 13.12
N ASP A 96 -17.08 -2.61 11.80
CA ASP A 96 -18.23 -2.93 10.92
C ASP A 96 -17.95 -4.17 10.04
N ALA A 97 -16.82 -4.85 10.26
CA ALA A 97 -16.44 -6.10 9.61
C ALA A 97 -16.48 -6.08 8.06
N TYR A 98 -16.00 -4.99 7.42
CA TYR A 98 -15.92 -4.91 5.96
C TYR A 98 -14.58 -4.38 5.46
N PHE A 99 -14.29 -4.60 4.18
CA PHE A 99 -13.13 -4.02 3.51
C PHE A 99 -13.51 -2.78 2.71
N PHE A 100 -12.78 -1.67 2.90
CA PHE A 100 -13.08 -0.43 2.19
C PHE A 100 -12.97 -0.62 0.68
N GLY A 101 -14.03 -0.25 -0.05
CA GLY A 101 -14.07 -0.35 -1.51
C GLY A 101 -14.40 -1.74 -2.05
N LEU A 102 -14.82 -2.68 -1.19
CA LEU A 102 -15.47 -3.92 -1.61
C LEU A 102 -16.99 -3.85 -1.35
N PRO A 103 -17.84 -4.41 -2.23
CA PRO A 103 -17.48 -4.99 -3.53
C PRO A 103 -16.91 -3.96 -4.50
N TYR A 104 -16.13 -4.44 -5.48
CA TYR A 104 -15.49 -3.58 -6.46
C TYR A 104 -16.49 -2.70 -7.22
N GLY A 105 -16.05 -1.50 -7.59
CA GLY A 105 -16.75 -0.69 -8.57
C GLY A 105 -16.74 -1.33 -9.97
N PRO A 106 -17.64 -0.92 -10.87
CA PRO A 106 -17.86 -1.59 -12.16
C PRO A 106 -16.63 -1.59 -13.08
N HIS A 107 -15.77 -0.59 -12.98
CA HIS A 107 -14.55 -0.55 -13.79
C HIS A 107 -13.58 -1.68 -13.40
N VAL A 108 -13.34 -1.88 -12.11
CA VAL A 108 -12.45 -2.94 -11.61
C VAL A 108 -13.06 -4.32 -11.86
N GLN A 109 -14.37 -4.48 -11.66
CA GLN A 109 -15.07 -5.74 -11.99
C GLN A 109 -14.84 -6.15 -13.45
N ARG A 110 -15.04 -5.22 -14.39
CA ARG A 110 -14.77 -5.49 -15.83
C ARG A 110 -13.32 -5.86 -16.09
N MET A 111 -12.35 -5.28 -15.38
CA MET A 111 -10.94 -5.66 -15.56
C MET A 111 -10.70 -7.12 -15.15
N PHE A 112 -11.33 -7.60 -14.08
CA PHE A 112 -11.24 -9.01 -13.66
C PHE A 112 -11.91 -9.98 -14.66
N GLU A 113 -12.94 -9.53 -15.35
CA GLU A 113 -13.68 -10.35 -16.34
C GLU A 113 -12.96 -10.51 -17.68
N LEU A 114 -11.92 -9.70 -17.95
CA LEU A 114 -11.18 -9.79 -19.20
C LEU A 114 -10.34 -11.08 -19.29
N PRO A 115 -10.33 -11.77 -20.45
CA PRO A 115 -9.46 -12.92 -20.67
C PRO A 115 -7.99 -12.58 -20.44
N GLY A 116 -7.30 -13.38 -19.64
CA GLY A 116 -5.88 -13.16 -19.32
C GLY A 116 -5.62 -12.02 -18.33
N ALA A 117 -6.67 -11.45 -17.70
CA ALA A 117 -6.51 -10.40 -16.71
C ALA A 117 -5.57 -10.82 -15.56
N ARG A 118 -4.56 -9.99 -15.30
CA ARG A 118 -3.62 -10.12 -14.19
C ARG A 118 -4.01 -9.19 -13.05
N CYS A 119 -5.24 -9.38 -12.56
CA CYS A 119 -5.80 -8.63 -11.46
C CYS A 119 -5.75 -9.46 -10.17
N PHE A 120 -5.27 -8.83 -9.10
CA PHE A 120 -5.10 -9.42 -7.79
C PHE A 120 -5.67 -8.50 -6.71
N THR A 121 -6.09 -9.10 -5.60
CA THR A 121 -6.56 -8.37 -4.43
C THR A 121 -5.55 -8.54 -3.29
N MET A 122 -5.32 -7.52 -2.49
CA MET A 122 -4.60 -7.62 -1.23
C MET A 122 -5.47 -7.07 -0.11
N LEU A 123 -5.75 -7.89 0.88
CA LEU A 123 -6.58 -7.56 2.02
C LEU A 123 -5.67 -7.39 3.23
N VAL A 124 -5.74 -6.24 3.90
CA VAL A 124 -4.86 -5.91 5.04
C VAL A 124 -5.65 -5.59 6.28
N GLY A 125 -5.16 -6.04 7.44
CA GLY A 125 -5.76 -5.74 8.73
C GLY A 125 -6.94 -6.64 9.09
N CYS A 126 -7.11 -7.79 8.41
CA CYS A 126 -8.25 -8.66 8.70
C CYS A 126 -8.16 -9.25 10.10
N THR A 127 -9.22 -9.11 10.89
CA THR A 127 -9.30 -9.66 12.26
C THR A 127 -10.29 -10.82 12.36
N LEU A 128 -10.86 -11.25 11.23
CA LEU A 128 -11.90 -12.27 11.16
C LEU A 128 -11.45 -13.44 10.30
N ALA A 129 -11.81 -14.65 10.69
CA ALA A 129 -11.54 -15.84 9.90
C ALA A 129 -12.14 -15.69 8.48
N MET A 130 -11.32 -15.95 7.47
CA MET A 130 -11.73 -15.95 6.07
C MET A 130 -11.21 -17.20 5.37
N CYS A 131 -12.00 -17.72 4.44
CA CYS A 131 -11.52 -18.77 3.56
C CYS A 131 -10.48 -18.20 2.58
N PRO A 132 -9.48 -18.99 2.17
CA PRO A 132 -8.59 -18.63 1.08
C PRO A 132 -9.40 -18.37 -0.20
N LEU A 133 -9.06 -17.30 -0.90
CA LEU A 133 -9.67 -16.95 -2.18
C LEU A 133 -8.58 -16.90 -3.27
N PRO A 134 -8.88 -17.35 -4.51
CA PRO A 134 -7.91 -17.29 -5.59
C PRO A 134 -7.54 -15.84 -5.89
N ARG A 135 -6.26 -15.59 -6.18
CA ARG A 135 -5.73 -14.25 -6.50
C ARG A 135 -5.95 -13.20 -5.41
N VAL A 136 -6.14 -13.63 -4.17
CA VAL A 136 -6.25 -12.76 -2.99
C VAL A 136 -5.06 -13.02 -2.08
N ALA A 137 -4.26 -11.98 -1.82
CA ALA A 137 -3.33 -11.95 -0.71
C ALA A 137 -4.08 -11.51 0.55
N LEU A 138 -3.95 -12.26 1.64
CA LEU A 138 -4.61 -11.95 2.89
C LEU A 138 -3.59 -11.76 4.01
N TYR A 139 -3.62 -10.58 4.60
CA TYR A 139 -2.83 -10.22 5.75
C TYR A 139 -3.72 -9.97 6.97
N TRP A 140 -3.41 -10.71 8.02
CA TRP A 140 -4.10 -10.70 9.30
C TRP A 140 -3.55 -9.61 10.18
N GLU A 141 -4.44 -8.85 10.82
CA GLU A 141 -4.08 -7.86 11.82
C GLU A 141 -2.87 -7.00 11.40
N ARG A 142 -1.76 -7.06 12.12
CA ARG A 142 -0.55 -6.33 11.80
C ARG A 142 0.48 -7.26 11.16
N ILE A 143 0.82 -6.98 9.91
CA ILE A 143 1.84 -7.72 9.14
C ILE A 143 3.18 -7.67 9.90
N PRO A 144 3.88 -8.81 10.11
CA PRO A 144 5.10 -8.91 10.91
C PRO A 144 6.33 -8.31 10.21
N LEU A 145 6.26 -7.00 9.96
CA LEU A 145 7.34 -6.20 9.38
C LEU A 145 7.68 -5.04 10.32
N PRO A 146 8.98 -4.77 10.61
CA PRO A 146 9.38 -3.79 11.60
C PRO A 146 8.73 -2.41 11.45
N PRO A 147 8.60 -1.81 10.25
CA PRO A 147 7.95 -0.50 10.11
C PRO A 147 6.48 -0.49 10.52
N LEU A 148 5.78 -1.61 10.35
CA LEU A 148 4.38 -1.74 10.73
C LEU A 148 4.24 -2.00 12.23
N TRP A 149 5.17 -2.72 12.85
CA TRP A 149 5.14 -3.04 14.27
C TRP A 149 5.58 -1.90 15.16
N ASN A 150 6.56 -1.13 14.69
CA ASN A 150 6.99 0.11 15.32
C ASN A 150 6.05 1.29 14.99
N TYR A 151 4.92 1.05 14.33
CA TYR A 151 3.96 2.10 14.02
C TYR A 151 3.37 2.70 15.31
N PRO A 152 3.39 4.03 15.47
CA PRO A 152 2.92 4.70 16.69
C PRO A 152 1.48 4.31 17.06
N VAL A 153 1.28 3.97 18.34
CA VAL A 153 -0.05 3.62 18.86
C VAL A 153 -0.82 4.86 19.30
N ASP A 154 -0.14 5.80 19.97
CA ASP A 154 -0.78 6.97 20.59
C ASP A 154 -0.38 8.27 19.89
N ARG A 155 -1.35 9.19 19.79
CA ARG A 155 -1.15 10.56 19.31
C ARG A 155 -0.55 11.44 20.41
N PRO A 156 0.06 12.58 20.05
CA PRO A 156 0.26 13.70 20.98
C PRO A 156 -1.10 14.11 21.58
N GLY A 157 -1.35 13.77 22.84
CA GLY A 157 -2.65 13.94 23.52
C GLY A 157 -3.36 12.65 23.92
N GLY A 158 -2.76 11.47 23.72
CA GLY A 158 -3.19 10.20 24.32
C GLY A 158 -4.35 9.48 23.60
N LYS A 159 -4.90 10.04 22.53
CA LYS A 159 -5.85 9.32 21.67
C LYS A 159 -5.10 8.35 20.76
N ARG A 160 -5.59 7.11 20.62
CA ARG A 160 -4.98 6.12 19.73
C ARG A 160 -5.09 6.48 18.25
N TYR A 161 -4.04 6.17 17.49
CA TYR A 161 -4.15 5.99 16.05
C TYR A 161 -4.98 4.74 15.76
N VAL A 162 -5.64 4.73 14.61
CA VAL A 162 -6.42 3.58 14.14
C VAL A 162 -5.55 2.53 13.43
N GLY A 163 -4.24 2.77 13.36
CA GLY A 163 -3.26 1.93 12.67
C GLY A 163 -2.71 2.55 11.38
N PRO A 164 -1.84 1.81 10.67
CA PRO A 164 -1.25 2.22 9.39
C PRO A 164 -2.30 2.39 8.29
N THR A 165 -2.05 3.30 7.35
CA THR A 165 -2.90 3.44 6.16
C THR A 165 -2.85 2.18 5.30
N THR A 166 -3.89 1.92 4.50
CA THR A 166 -3.86 0.84 3.49
C THR A 166 -2.65 0.98 2.56
N GLY A 167 -2.34 2.24 2.19
CA GLY A 167 -1.18 2.57 1.36
C GLY A 167 0.15 2.19 2.01
N PHE A 168 0.32 2.50 3.30
CA PHE A 168 1.55 2.20 4.01
C PHE A 168 1.74 0.70 4.25
N ASN A 169 0.67 -0.05 4.54
CA ASN A 169 0.76 -1.52 4.63
C ASN A 169 1.30 -2.13 3.33
N ALA A 170 0.73 -1.76 2.19
CA ALA A 170 1.21 -2.25 0.89
C ALA A 170 2.63 -1.80 0.58
N LEU A 171 2.95 -0.53 0.85
CA LEU A 171 4.27 0.04 0.61
C LEU A 171 5.35 -0.74 1.35
N VAL A 172 5.15 -1.02 2.65
CA VAL A 172 6.12 -1.78 3.46
C VAL A 172 6.25 -3.23 3.00
N VAL A 173 5.16 -3.88 2.58
CA VAL A 173 5.22 -5.25 2.03
C VAL A 173 6.03 -5.29 0.73
N PHE A 174 5.73 -4.40 -0.22
CA PHE A 174 6.46 -4.36 -1.50
C PHE A 174 7.91 -3.91 -1.31
N ASP A 175 8.19 -3.07 -0.32
CA ASP A 175 9.56 -2.68 0.03
C ASP A 175 10.36 -3.84 0.63
N TRP A 176 9.75 -4.59 1.54
CA TRP A 176 10.35 -5.78 2.11
C TRP A 176 10.61 -6.84 1.03
N LEU A 177 9.65 -7.10 0.14
CA LEU A 177 9.81 -8.10 -0.93
C LEU A 177 10.97 -7.80 -1.87
N ARG A 178 11.19 -6.54 -2.29
CA ARG A 178 12.31 -6.21 -3.20
C ARG A 178 13.69 -6.34 -2.57
N SER A 179 13.78 -6.45 -1.25
CA SER A 179 15.04 -6.79 -0.57
C SER A 179 15.41 -8.28 -0.68
N HIS A 180 14.50 -9.13 -1.18
CA HIS A 180 14.72 -10.56 -1.34
C HIS A 180 15.21 -10.90 -2.74
N ALA A 181 16.05 -11.93 -2.85
CA ALA A 181 16.56 -12.42 -4.12
C ALA A 181 15.40 -12.79 -5.07
N GLY A 182 15.48 -12.33 -6.32
CA GLY A 182 14.50 -12.61 -7.36
C GLY A 182 13.37 -11.59 -7.51
N TYR A 183 13.38 -10.49 -6.75
CA TYR A 183 12.41 -9.38 -6.87
C TYR A 183 13.11 -8.08 -7.26
N PRO A 184 13.47 -7.88 -8.55
CA PRO A 184 14.39 -6.83 -8.97
C PRO A 184 13.72 -5.46 -9.22
N TYR A 185 12.41 -5.34 -8.96
CA TYR A 185 11.66 -4.16 -9.36
C TYR A 185 12.09 -2.89 -8.62
N GLN A 186 11.94 -1.76 -9.31
CA GLN A 186 11.94 -0.46 -8.65
C GLN A 186 10.58 -0.23 -7.97
N LEU A 187 10.60 0.25 -6.73
CA LEU A 187 9.39 0.63 -6.02
C LEU A 187 9.15 2.13 -6.17
N MET A 188 7.98 2.49 -6.66
CA MET A 188 7.61 3.86 -6.96
C MET A 188 6.28 4.24 -6.29
N THR A 189 6.13 5.52 -5.99
CA THR A 189 4.85 6.09 -5.50
C THR A 189 4.42 7.27 -6.36
N LEU A 190 3.13 7.32 -6.70
CA LEU A 190 2.50 8.46 -7.37
C LEU A 190 1.45 9.08 -6.45
N GLY A 191 1.60 10.37 -6.15
CA GLY A 191 0.65 11.14 -5.34
C GLY A 191 0.68 10.85 -3.84
N PHE A 192 1.71 10.17 -3.33
CA PHE A 192 2.01 10.05 -1.89
C PHE A 192 2.62 11.37 -1.35
N SER A 193 2.00 12.49 -1.70
CA SER A 193 2.45 13.85 -1.39
C SER A 193 1.47 14.55 -0.46
N ASN A 194 1.81 15.77 -0.05
CA ASN A 194 0.92 16.69 0.65
C ASN A 194 0.12 17.58 -0.32
N GLU A 195 0.21 17.31 -1.63
CA GLU A 195 -0.47 18.09 -2.66
C GLU A 195 -1.90 17.59 -2.83
N ALA A 196 -2.86 18.35 -2.33
CA ALA A 196 -4.28 18.06 -2.39
C ALA A 196 -4.72 16.76 -1.67
N GLY A 197 -6.02 16.68 -1.37
CA GLY A 197 -6.58 15.59 -0.58
C GLY A 197 -6.60 15.89 0.91
N LYS A 198 -7.54 15.25 1.61
CA LYS A 198 -7.69 15.37 3.06
C LYS A 198 -7.03 14.16 3.71
N PHE A 199 -5.99 14.41 4.49
CA PHE A 199 -5.45 13.40 5.39
C PHE A 199 -6.48 13.10 6.47
N TRP A 200 -6.92 11.84 6.55
CA TRP A 200 -7.74 11.44 7.66
C TRP A 200 -6.86 11.37 8.91
N GLY A 201 -7.12 12.22 9.91
CA GLY A 201 -6.30 12.33 11.12
C GLY A 201 -6.31 11.09 12.03
N GLY A 202 -6.82 9.95 11.56
CA GLY A 202 -6.77 8.65 12.22
C GLY A 202 -5.41 7.97 12.16
N HIS A 203 -4.53 8.38 11.24
CA HIS A 203 -3.24 7.76 10.95
C HIS A 203 -2.05 8.64 11.40
N ALA A 204 -0.91 8.01 11.68
CA ALA A 204 0.35 8.65 12.00
C ALA A 204 1.07 9.09 10.72
N TRP A 205 0.51 10.08 10.02
CA TRP A 205 1.04 10.56 8.74
C TRP A 205 2.51 10.99 8.81
N ASP A 206 2.93 11.64 9.89
CA ASP A 206 4.33 12.08 10.06
C ASP A 206 5.28 10.88 10.08
N TYR A 207 4.89 9.79 10.74
CA TYR A 207 5.65 8.54 10.74
C TYR A 207 5.74 7.92 9.34
N GLU A 208 4.61 7.80 8.63
CA GLU A 208 4.58 7.24 7.28
C GLU A 208 5.39 8.08 6.29
N ARG A 209 5.38 9.42 6.44
CA ARG A 209 6.15 10.35 5.60
C ARG A 209 7.64 10.31 5.94
N ALA A 210 7.99 10.26 7.22
CA ALA A 210 9.38 10.11 7.64
C ALA A 210 9.97 8.81 7.10
N TRP A 211 9.24 7.70 7.22
CA TRP A 211 9.66 6.41 6.68
C TRP A 211 9.87 6.48 5.16
N LEU A 212 8.92 7.04 4.40
CA LEU A 212 9.04 7.16 2.94
C LEU A 212 10.19 8.09 2.52
N THR A 213 10.50 9.12 3.30
CA THR A 213 11.61 10.05 3.00
C THR A 213 12.98 9.41 3.28
N GLN A 214 13.04 8.45 4.21
CA GLN A 214 14.26 7.76 4.60
C GLN A 214 14.52 6.49 3.78
N SER A 215 13.55 6.04 2.98
CA SER A 215 13.73 4.92 2.07
C SER A 215 14.27 5.36 0.72
N ASP A 216 14.73 4.40 -0.08
CA ASP A 216 15.14 4.56 -1.48
C ASP A 216 13.96 4.38 -2.46
N VAL A 217 12.72 4.48 -1.97
CA VAL A 217 11.51 4.43 -2.79
C VAL A 217 11.42 5.68 -3.68
N ILE A 218 11.16 5.48 -4.97
CA ILE A 218 11.10 6.58 -5.93
C ILE A 218 9.76 7.30 -5.82
N VAL A 219 9.77 8.55 -5.36
CA VAL A 219 8.59 9.41 -5.35
C VAL A 219 8.45 10.10 -6.70
N VAL A 220 7.42 9.74 -7.45
CA VAL A 220 7.12 10.34 -8.76
C VAL A 220 6.43 11.68 -8.53
N PRO A 221 7.02 12.81 -8.98
CA PRO A 221 6.40 14.11 -8.84
C PRO A 221 5.16 14.20 -9.74
N LEU A 222 4.11 14.86 -9.25
CA LEU A 222 2.95 15.18 -10.07
C LEU A 222 3.33 16.23 -11.11
N GLN A 223 2.79 16.10 -12.31
CA GLN A 223 2.91 17.08 -13.36
C GLN A 223 2.24 18.38 -12.91
N ARG A 224 3.01 19.47 -12.93
CA ARG A 224 2.52 20.80 -12.55
C ARG A 224 1.37 21.19 -13.48
N ARG A 225 0.19 21.40 -12.91
CA ARG A 225 -0.92 22.05 -13.61
C ARG A 225 -0.49 23.46 -13.99
N ARG A 226 -0.56 23.79 -15.28
CA ARG A 226 -0.29 25.17 -15.72
C ARG A 226 -1.40 26.07 -15.19
N TRP A 227 -1.03 27.25 -14.68
CA TRP A 227 -1.92 28.20 -13.98
C TRP A 227 -3.21 28.54 -14.74
N TRP A 228 -3.17 28.56 -16.07
CA TRP A 228 -4.34 28.82 -16.93
C TRP A 228 -5.36 27.66 -16.97
N GLN A 229 -4.95 26.42 -16.75
CA GLN A 229 -5.87 25.26 -16.67
C GLN A 229 -6.70 25.29 -15.38
N ALA A 230 -6.18 25.91 -14.31
CA ALA A 230 -6.92 26.11 -13.06
C ALA A 230 -8.01 27.20 -13.20
N LEU A 231 -7.77 28.22 -14.04
CA LEU A 231 -8.73 29.30 -14.31
C LEU A 231 -9.91 28.84 -15.19
N LEU A 232 -9.69 27.93 -16.15
CA LEU A 232 -10.72 27.48 -17.09
C LEU A 232 -11.72 26.47 -16.51
N ARG A 233 -11.42 25.85 -15.36
CA ARG A 233 -12.33 24.92 -14.67
C ARG A 233 -13.21 25.58 -13.60
N ARG A 234 -13.12 26.91 -13.42
CA ARG A 234 -14.12 27.70 -12.70
C ARG A 234 -15.22 28.17 -13.67
N LYS A 235 -16.00 27.24 -14.20
CA LYS A 235 -17.30 27.51 -14.82
C LYS A 235 -18.21 26.32 -14.55
#